data_AF-A0A941N830-F1
#
_entry.id   AF-A0A941N830-F1
#
_cell.length_a   1.000
_cell.length_b   1.000
_cell.length_c   1.000
_cell.angle_alpha   90.00
_cell.angle_beta   90.00
_cell.angle_gamma   90.00
#
_symmetry.space_group_name_H-M   'P 1'
#
loop_
_entity.id
_entity.type
_entity.pdbx_description
1 polymer ?
#
loop_
_entity_poly.entity_id
_entity_poly.type
_entity_poly.pdbx_seq_one_letter_code
_entity_poly.pdbx_strand_id
1 'polypeptide(L)' 'MARTTPLNMYRNIGIAAHIDAGKTTTPERILSYTGKSQKIGEVHDGAATMD' A
#
# COMPACT_ATOMS: atom_id res chain seq x y z
N MET A 1 24.94 8.99 -5.93
CA MET A 1 24.51 7.85 -6.78
C MET A 1 23.51 8.36 -7.80
N ALA A 2 23.62 7.95 -9.07
CA ALA A 2 22.63 8.30 -10.09
C ALA A 2 21.36 7.45 -9.90
N ARG A 3 20.17 8.01 -10.15
CA ARG A 3 18.89 7.28 -10.05
C ARG A 3 18.84 6.13 -11.06
N THR A 4 18.45 4.95 -10.61
CA THR A 4 18.22 3.77 -11.46
C THR A 4 16.85 3.79 -12.14
N THR A 5 15.84 4.38 -11.48
CA THR A 5 14.47 4.45 -12.01
C THR A 5 14.20 5.79 -12.72
N PRO A 6 13.70 5.78 -13.97
CA PRO A 6 13.25 6.97 -14.69
C PRO A 6 12.19 7.79 -13.93
N LEU A 7 12.24 9.12 -14.02
CA LEU A 7 11.29 10.03 -13.33
C LEU A 7 9.83 9.77 -13.71
N ASN A 8 9.55 9.48 -14.98
CA ASN A 8 8.20 9.18 -15.49
C ASN A 8 7.59 7.89 -14.93
N MET A 9 8.37 7.03 -14.27
CA MET A 9 7.90 5.79 -13.63
C MET A 9 7.53 5.97 -12.16
N TYR A 10 7.80 7.12 -11.54
CA TYR A 10 7.44 7.37 -10.14
C TYR A 10 5.95 7.67 -10.02
N ARG A 11 5.34 7.21 -8.92
CA ARG A 11 3.94 7.46 -8.57
C ARG A 11 3.87 7.86 -7.10
N ASN A 12 3.67 9.14 -6.85
CA ASN A 12 3.45 9.67 -5.51
C ASN A 12 1.93 9.75 -5.29
N ILE A 13 1.37 8.82 -4.53
CA ILE A 13 -0.08 8.70 -4.32
C ILE A 13 -0.38 8.57 -2.82
N GLY A 14 -1.56 9.06 -2.42
CA GLY A 14 -2.11 8.90 -1.09
C GLY A 14 -3.58 8.47 -1.18
N ILE A 15 -4.03 7.64 -0.23
CA ILE A 15 -5.41 7.18 -0.16
C ILE A 15 -6.11 7.90 0.99
N ALA A 16 -7.09 8.73 0.66
CA ALA A 16 -7.99 9.37 1.60
C ALA A 16 -9.39 8.77 1.42
N ALA A 17 -10.04 8.43 2.52
CA ALA A 17 -11.36 7.84 2.50
C ALA A 17 -12.17 8.31 3.72
N HIS A 18 -13.49 8.20 3.62
CA HIS A 18 -14.38 8.35 4.76
C HIS A 18 -14.13 7.24 5.81
N ILE A 19 -14.65 7.43 7.04
CA ILE A 19 -14.54 6.42 8.10
C ILE A 19 -15.13 5.10 7.59
N ASP A 20 -14.41 4.00 7.81
CA ASP A 20 -14.74 2.64 7.39
C ASP A 20 -14.86 2.38 5.87
N ALA A 21 -14.49 3.34 5.01
CA ALA A 21 -14.52 3.18 3.55
C ALA A 21 -13.31 2.40 2.97
N GLY A 22 -12.49 1.77 3.82
CA GLY A 22 -11.38 0.92 3.37
C GLY A 22 -10.06 1.65 3.10
N LYS A 23 -9.77 2.75 3.83
CA LYS A 23 -8.47 3.46 3.79
C LYS A 23 -7.28 2.53 4.04
N THR A 24 -7.44 1.52 4.89
CA THR A 24 -6.40 0.53 5.24
C THR A 24 -6.43 -0.69 4.32
N THR A 25 -7.61 -1.21 3.98
CA THR A 25 -7.75 -2.42 3.15
C THR A 25 -7.32 -2.22 1.70
N THR A 26 -7.53 -1.01 1.15
CA THR A 26 -7.17 -0.70 -0.24
C THR A 26 -5.66 -0.73 -0.49
N PRO A 27 -4.81 -0.02 0.28
CA PRO A 27 -3.36 -0.10 0.10
C PRO A 27 -2.81 -1.51 0.33
N GLU A 28 -3.38 -2.30 1.23
CA GLU A 28 -2.94 -3.68 1.48
C GLU A 28 -3.16 -4.59 0.27
N ARG A 29 -4.30 -4.46 -0.41
CA ARG A 29 -4.51 -5.16 -1.68
C ARG A 29 -3.52 -4.72 -2.75
N ILE A 30 -3.22 -3.42 -2.83
CA ILE A 30 -2.20 -2.90 -3.76
C ILE A 30 -0.83 -3.51 -3.46
N LEU A 31 -0.42 -3.56 -2.19
CA LEU A 31 0.85 -4.17 -1.78
C LEU A 31 0.89 -5.68 -2.07
N SER A 32 -0.22 -6.39 -1.88
CA SER A 32 -0.33 -7.81 -2.22
C SER A 32 -0.23 -8.05 -3.72
N TYR A 33 -0.99 -7.31 -4.54
CA TYR A 33 -0.97 -7.47 -6.00
C TYR A 33 0.36 -7.06 -6.63
N THR A 34 1.08 -6.12 -6.03
CA THR A 34 2.42 -5.72 -6.49
C THR A 34 3.52 -6.64 -5.99
N GLY A 35 3.19 -7.68 -5.20
CA GLY A 35 4.16 -8.60 -4.61
C GLY A 35 5.07 -7.95 -3.56
N LYS A 36 4.74 -6.72 -3.10
CA LYS A 36 5.48 -5.99 -2.07
C LYS A 36 5.15 -6.47 -0.66
N SER A 37 4.02 -7.17 -0.47
CA SER A 37 3.68 -7.86 0.78
C SER A 37 3.08 -9.24 0.48
N GLN A 38 3.55 -10.28 1.18
CA GLN A 38 3.13 -11.69 0.97
C GLN A 38 2.09 -12.20 1.99
N LYS A 39 1.57 -11.34 2.87
CA LYS A 39 0.50 -11.72 3.82
C LYS A 39 -0.75 -10.88 3.57
N ILE A 40 -1.74 -11.45 2.90
CA ILE A 40 -3.16 -11.05 3.06
C ILE A 40 -3.63 -11.68 4.40
N GLY A 41 -2.95 -11.34 5.49
CA GLY A 41 -3.24 -11.86 6.82
C GLY A 41 -4.11 -10.86 7.54
N GLU A 42 -5.38 -11.22 7.75
CA GLU A 42 -6.36 -10.65 8.69
C GLU A 42 -6.00 -9.28 9.30
N VAL A 43 -6.35 -8.20 8.59
CA VAL A 43 -6.40 -6.86 9.18
C VAL A 43 -7.54 -6.65 10.17
N HIS A 44 -8.34 -7.69 10.40
CA HIS A 44 -9.43 -7.66 11.37
C HIS A 44 -8.91 -7.47 12.81
N ASP A 45 -7.65 -7.79 13.09
CA ASP A 45 -7.02 -7.63 14.42
C ASP A 45 -6.19 -6.33 14.60
N GLY A 46 -6.33 -5.35 13.70
CA GLY A 46 -5.77 -4.00 13.92
C GLY A 46 -4.25 -3.86 13.73
N ALA A 47 -3.57 -4.89 13.22
CA ALA A 47 -2.12 -4.90 12.99
C ALA A 47 -1.74 -4.54 11.55
N ALA A 48 -2.34 -3.48 10.98
CA ALA A 48 -1.89 -2.93 9.70
C ALA A 48 -0.53 -2.23 9.90
N THR A 49 0.55 -3.03 9.92
CA THR A 49 1.91 -2.50 10.00
C THR A 49 2.30 -1.95 8.64
N MET A 50 2.21 -0.63 8.50
CA MET A 50 2.96 0.11 7.49
C MET A 50 4.31 0.47 8.12
N ASP A 51 5.38 -0.19 7.71
CA ASP A 51 6.74 0.32 7.90
C ASP A 51 6.98 1.50 6.95
#